data_AF-A0A976D081-F1
#
_entry.id   AF-A0A976D081-F1
#
_cell.length_a   1.000
_cell.length_b   1.000
_cell.length_c   1.000
_cell.angle_alpha   90.00
_cell.angle_beta   90.00
_cell.angle_gamma   90.00
#
_symmetry.space_group_name_H-M   'P 1'
#
loop_
_entity.id
_entity.type
_entity.pdbx_description
1 polymer ?
#
loop_
_entity_poly.entity_id
_entity_poly.type
_entity_poly.pdbx_seq_one_letter_code
_entity_poly.pdbx_strand_id
1 'polypeptide(L)'
;MSIDTVLDQLAQEVKASGNDNDLSYFLYHRLRFKKMAESITRRVPTGSTVLDTGSHYLHSAVLLTSLGYRVTCMDVSAFTQLDFVR
;
A
#
# COMPACT_ATOMS: atom_id res chain seq x y z
N MET A 1 0.23 -1.51 -15.99
CA MET A 1 -0.57 -2.49 -15.22
C MET A 1 -1.79 -1.77 -14.65
N SER A 2 -2.97 -2.38 -14.57
CA SER A 2 -4.16 -1.71 -14.00
C SER A 2 -4.12 -1.71 -12.47
N ILE A 3 -4.77 -0.74 -11.83
CA ILE A 3 -4.87 -0.64 -10.36
C ILE A 3 -5.48 -1.91 -9.75
N ASP A 4 -6.53 -2.45 -10.39
CA ASP A 4 -7.18 -3.68 -9.93
C ASP A 4 -6.22 -4.88 -9.95
N THR A 5 -5.38 -5.00 -10.99
CA THR A 5 -4.38 -6.08 -11.08
C THR A 5 -3.37 -5.99 -9.94
N VAL A 6 -2.88 -4.78 -9.62
CA VAL A 6 -1.91 -4.58 -8.54
C VAL A 6 -2.57 -4.87 -7.18
N LEU A 7 -3.83 -4.47 -6.98
CA LEU A 7 -4.56 -4.78 -5.76
C LEU A 7 -4.82 -6.30 -5.60
N ASP A 8 -5.03 -7.03 -6.69
CA ASP A 8 -5.16 -8.50 -6.64
C ASP A 8 -3.84 -9.17 -6.26
N GLN A 9 -2.72 -8.71 -6.84
CA GLN A 9 -1.38 -9.19 -6.49
C GLN A 9 -1.07 -8.94 -5.01
N LEU A 10 -1.29 -7.70 -4.54
CA LEU A 10 -1.09 -7.34 -3.14
C LEU A 10 -1.98 -8.17 -2.21
N ALA A 11 -3.23 -8.47 -2.59
CA ALA A 11 -4.09 -9.35 -1.80
C ALA A 11 -3.49 -10.75 -1.62
N GLN A 12 -2.83 -11.30 -2.65
CA GLN A 12 -2.15 -12.59 -2.56
C GLN A 12 -0.90 -12.51 -1.69
N GLU A 13 -0.13 -11.42 -1.76
CA GLU A 13 1.04 -11.20 -0.91
C GLU A 13 0.65 -11.10 0.57
N VAL A 14 -0.38 -10.30 0.88
CA VAL A 14 -0.90 -10.17 2.25
C VAL A 14 -1.43 -11.51 2.74
N LYS A 15 -2.15 -12.27 1.90
CA LYS A 15 -2.60 -13.62 2.25
C LYS A 15 -1.43 -14.58 2.52
N ALA A 16 -0.35 -14.48 1.74
CA ALA A 16 0.83 -15.32 1.90
C ALA A 16 1.62 -15.01 3.18
N SER A 17 1.44 -13.83 3.78
CA SER A 17 2.02 -13.50 5.09
C SER A 17 1.49 -14.37 6.24
N GLY A 18 0.34 -15.03 6.05
CA GLY A 18 -0.32 -15.82 7.09
C GLY A 18 -0.97 -14.99 8.20
N ASN A 19 -0.99 -13.66 8.08
CA ASN A 19 -1.65 -12.77 9.05
C ASN A 19 -3.10 -12.49 8.63
N ASP A 20 -4.03 -13.25 9.20
CA ASP A 20 -5.47 -13.14 8.90
C ASP A 20 -6.05 -11.76 9.24
N ASN A 21 -5.51 -11.08 10.26
CA ASN A 21 -5.94 -9.74 10.65
C ASN A 21 -5.51 -8.71 9.60
N ASP A 22 -4.31 -8.84 9.07
CA ASP A 22 -3.81 -7.97 8.00
C ASP A 22 -4.60 -8.18 6.70
N LEU A 23 -4.86 -9.43 6.33
CA LEU A 23 -5.70 -9.74 5.17
C LEU A 23 -7.11 -9.17 5.32
N SER A 24 -7.72 -9.33 6.50
CA SER A 24 -9.04 -8.79 6.79
C SER A 24 -9.06 -7.26 6.72
N TYR A 25 -8.03 -6.59 7.27
CA TYR A 25 -7.86 -5.14 7.18
C TYR A 25 -7.71 -4.68 5.73
N PHE A 26 -6.85 -5.36 4.96
CA PHE A 26 -6.61 -5.06 3.55
C PHE A 26 -7.90 -5.17 2.73
N LEU A 27 -8.62 -6.29 2.85
CA LEU A 27 -9.85 -6.54 2.12
C LEU A 27 -10.95 -5.54 2.49
N TYR A 28 -11.10 -5.25 3.78
CA TYR A 28 -12.06 -4.24 4.27
C TYR A 28 -11.78 -2.85 3.67
N HIS A 29 -10.50 -2.47 3.54
CA HIS A 29 -10.09 -1.17 3.01
C HIS A 29 -9.76 -1.17 1.51
N ARG A 30 -9.96 -2.26 0.78
CA ARG A 30 -9.59 -2.40 -0.63
C ARG A 30 -10.13 -1.28 -1.52
N LEU A 31 -11.39 -0.89 -1.32
CA LEU A 31 -12.01 0.21 -2.08
C LEU A 31 -11.35 1.57 -1.78
N ARG A 32 -10.91 1.79 -0.53
CA ARG A 32 -10.19 3.01 -0.13
C ARG A 32 -8.84 3.09 -0.86
N PHE A 33 -8.10 1.98 -0.89
CA PHE A 33 -6.81 1.92 -1.60
C PHE A 33 -6.98 2.15 -3.10
N LYS A 34 -8.01 1.58 -3.73
CA LYS A 34 -8.34 1.83 -5.13
C LYS A 34 -8.60 3.32 -5.40
N LYS A 35 -9.53 3.93 -4.64
CA LYS A 35 -9.87 5.36 -4.81
C LYS A 35 -8.66 6.28 -4.59
N MET A 36 -7.79 5.94 -3.64
CA MET A 36 -6.54 6.66 -3.40
C MET A 36 -5.61 6.57 -4.62
N ALA A 37 -5.33 5.37 -5.12
CA ALA A 37 -4.47 5.18 -6.28
C ALA A 37 -5.03 5.85 -7.55
N GLU A 38 -6.34 5.77 -7.78
CA GLU A 38 -7.02 6.48 -8.86
C GLU A 38 -6.91 7.99 -8.73
N SER A 39 -6.94 8.53 -7.50
CA SER A 39 -6.81 9.96 -7.27
C SER A 39 -5.40 10.45 -7.62
N ILE A 40 -4.38 9.71 -7.18
CA ILE A 40 -2.96 10.02 -7.40
C ILE A 40 -2.60 9.87 -8.87
N THR A 41 -2.93 8.73 -9.50
CA THR A 41 -2.59 8.45 -10.91
C THR A 41 -3.21 9.43 -11.90
N ARG A 42 -4.34 10.05 -11.55
CA ARG A 42 -4.97 11.10 -12.36
C ARG A 42 -4.32 12.48 -12.24
N ARG A 43 -3.56 12.74 -11.18
CA ARG A 43 -3.06 14.09 -10.82
C ARG A 43 -1.55 14.21 -10.79
N VAL A 44 -0.87 13.10 -10.55
CA VAL A 44 0.55 13.06 -10.26
C VAL A 44 1.24 12.17 -11.29
N PRO A 45 2.21 12.70 -12.05
CA PRO A 45 2.96 11.90 -13.03
C PRO A 45 3.61 10.68 -12.38
N THR A 46 3.59 9.54 -13.07
CA THR A 46 4.33 8.34 -12.68
C THR A 46 5.82 8.67 -12.49
N GLY A 47 6.47 8.02 -11.53
CA GLY A 47 7.87 8.31 -11.16
C GLY A 47 8.04 9.45 -10.15
N SER A 48 6.97 10.18 -9.82
CA SER A 48 6.99 11.20 -8.76
C SER A 48 7.30 10.58 -7.39
N THR A 49 7.84 11.40 -6.50
CA THR A 49 8.10 11.03 -5.11
C THR A 49 6.84 11.27 -4.26
N VAL A 50 6.47 10.27 -3.46
CA VAL A 50 5.30 10.30 -2.57
C VAL A 50 5.76 10.07 -1.14
N LEU A 51 5.30 10.92 -0.23
CA LEU A 51 5.42 10.72 1.20
C LEU A 51 4.11 10.12 1.72
N ASP A 52 4.16 8.86 2.16
CA ASP A 52 3.05 8.16 2.78
C ASP A 52 3.15 8.35 4.30
N THR A 53 2.14 9.00 4.90
CA THR A 53 2.10 9.30 6.34
C THR A 53 1.03 8.46 7.02
N GLY A 54 1.40 7.78 8.10
CA GLY A 54 0.51 6.80 8.75
C GLY A 54 0.37 5.52 7.94
N SER A 55 1.47 5.05 7.35
CA SER A 55 1.52 3.96 6.37
C SER A 55 1.10 2.58 6.90
N HIS A 56 0.95 2.39 8.21
CA HIS A 56 0.52 1.15 8.89
C HIS A 56 1.27 -0.08 8.34
N TYR A 57 0.54 -0.97 7.67
CA TYR A 57 1.01 -2.23 7.08
C TYR A 57 1.52 -2.05 5.65
N LEU A 58 1.83 -0.82 5.24
CA LEU A 58 2.47 -0.47 3.97
C LEU A 58 1.64 -0.75 2.71
N HIS A 59 0.35 -1.10 2.83
CA HIS A 59 -0.51 -1.43 1.68
C HIS A 59 -0.57 -0.32 0.61
N SER A 60 -0.73 0.94 1.04
CA SER A 60 -0.72 2.09 0.14
C SER A 60 0.64 2.31 -0.52
N ALA A 61 1.71 2.13 0.25
CA ALA A 61 3.06 2.30 -0.23
C ALA A 61 3.46 1.24 -1.25
N VAL A 62 3.15 -0.03 -1.00
CA VAL A 62 3.39 -1.13 -1.94
C VAL A 62 2.56 -0.93 -3.20
N LEU A 63 1.27 -0.60 -3.06
CA LEU A 63 0.40 -0.29 -4.21
C LEU A 63 0.98 0.82 -5.10
N LEU A 64 1.41 1.94 -4.52
CA LEU A 64 1.95 3.07 -5.29
C LEU A 64 3.34 2.75 -5.86
N THR A 65 4.18 2.01 -5.14
CA THR A 65 5.47 1.56 -5.65
C THR A 65 5.29 0.66 -6.88
N SER A 66 4.34 -0.29 -6.83
CA SER A 66 3.98 -1.16 -7.96
C SER A 66 3.35 -0.42 -9.13
N LEU A 67 2.78 0.77 -8.90
CA LEU A 67 2.30 1.68 -9.96
C LEU A 67 3.40 2.62 -10.50
N GLY A 68 4.64 2.49 -10.03
CA GLY A 68 5.81 3.21 -10.53
C GLY A 68 6.12 4.53 -9.81
N TYR A 69 5.58 4.76 -8.62
CA TYR A 69 5.94 5.89 -7.77
C TYR A 69 7.15 5.57 -6.88
N ARG A 70 7.87 6.61 -6.44
CA ARG A 70 8.93 6.47 -5.43
C ARG A 70 8.34 6.83 -4.07
N VAL A 71 8.12 5.83 -3.21
CA VAL A 71 7.40 6.05 -1.95
C VAL A 71 8.36 6.05 -0.76
N THR A 72 8.26 7.06 0.10
CA THR A 72 8.86 7.08 1.43
C THR A 72 7.74 7.01 2.46
N CYS A 73 7.87 6.12 3.43
CA CYS A 73 6.85 5.88 4.44
C CYS A 73 7.26 6.48 5.78
N MET A 74 6.28 6.95 6.54
CA MET A 74 6.44 7.30 7.94
C MET A 74 5.24 6.84 8.76
N ASP A 75 5.51 6.45 10.00
CA ASP A 75 4.48 6.11 10.96
C ASP A 75 5.00 6.30 12.40
N VAL A 76 4.14 6.13 13.38
CA VAL A 76 4.50 6.07 14.80
C VAL A 76 5.37 4.83 15.09
N SER A 77 6.05 4.85 16.24
CA SER A 77 6.99 3.80 16.65
C SER A 77 6.38 2.40 16.62
N ALA A 78 5.10 2.26 16.98
CA ALA A 78 4.41 0.98 17.00
C ALA A 78 4.42 0.25 15.64
N PHE A 79 4.39 0.99 14.52
CA PHE A 79 4.42 0.40 13.18
C PHE A 79 5.83 0.36 12.59
N THR A 80 6.68 1.34 12.89
CA THR A 80 8.06 1.37 12.39
C THR A 80 8.99 0.37 13.08
N GLN A 81 8.57 -0.20 14.21
CA GLN A 81 9.34 -1.19 14.99
C GLN A 81 8.91 -2.64 14.75
N LEU A 82 7.96 -2.88 13.84
CA LEU A 82 7.56 -4.24 13.47
C LEU A 82 8.73 -4.97 12.78
N ASP A 83 8.84 -6.28 13.02
CA ASP A 83 10.00 -7.07 12.55
C ASP A 83 10.17 -7.06 11.03
N PHE A 84 9.10 -6.89 10.26
CA PHE A 84 9.18 -6.80 8.80
C PHE A 84 9.56 -5.39 8.27
N VAL A 85 9.66 -4.40 9.15
CA VAL A 85 10.11 -3.03 8.83
C VAL A 85 11.57 -2.80 9.22
N ARG A 86 12.06 -3.53 10.25
CA ARG A 86 13.45 -3.49 10.72
C ARG A 86 14.37 -4.35 9.86
#